data_AF-A0A931NZU6-F1
#
_entry.id   AF-A0A931NZU6-F1
#
_cell.length_a   1.000
_cell.length_b   1.000
_cell.length_c   1.000
_cell.angle_alpha   90.00
_cell.angle_beta   90.00
_cell.angle_gamma   90.00
#
_symmetry.space_group_name_H-M   'P 1'
#
loop_
_entity.id
_entity.type
_entity.pdbx_description
1 polymer ?
#
loop_
_entity_poly.entity_id
_entity_poly.type
_entity_poly.pdbx_seq_one_letter_code
_entity_poly.pdbx_strand_id
1 'polypeptide(L)'
;MTRLQLTRIALTGASVLALAACGGGDPYIDDGETTGPSDQISVTGVISQGQRCLLLTADDGTVYSLAGAQGVSVDHRYEISGLRVEESVCVDGDVAISVSTVTEDFETPETPEPNAIDRNYVLGAWTHRGGDCSRPDFDVTSNNAGGQVVETSLDGAPRTGYVRLGDEPAFIFDQPLREFPLQARRAESLAVLPADGDPVSLGGQVIEGDGVVFIKCAEEFVEQ
;
A
#
# COMPACT_ATOMS: atom_id res chain seq x y z
N MET A 1 0.15 -47.16 -49.97
CA MET A 1 0.06 -45.92 -50.77
C MET A 1 0.42 -44.77 -49.82
N THR A 2 1.41 -43.90 -49.95
CA THR A 2 2.41 -43.59 -50.98
C THR A 2 3.45 -42.62 -50.34
N ARG A 3 4.75 -42.95 -50.49
CA ARG A 3 5.99 -42.13 -50.56
C ARG A 3 6.45 -41.16 -49.44
N LEU A 4 7.65 -41.51 -48.92
CA LEU A 4 8.76 -40.62 -48.53
C LEU A 4 9.03 -39.51 -49.56
N GLN A 5 9.60 -38.37 -49.13
CA GLN A 5 10.86 -37.83 -49.69
C GLN A 5 11.63 -36.95 -48.69
N LEU A 6 12.84 -37.39 -48.35
CA LEU A 6 13.95 -36.56 -47.90
C LEU A 6 14.38 -35.63 -49.04
N THR A 7 14.75 -34.39 -48.73
CA THR A 7 15.67 -33.60 -49.59
C THR A 7 16.74 -32.96 -48.71
N ARG A 8 17.98 -33.43 -48.89
CA ARG A 8 19.20 -32.76 -48.46
C ARG A 8 19.58 -31.74 -49.55
N ILE A 9 19.96 -30.52 -49.16
CA ILE A 9 20.76 -29.64 -50.02
C ILE A 9 21.94 -29.15 -49.19
N ALA A 10 23.14 -29.55 -49.59
CA ALA A 10 24.40 -28.96 -49.19
C ALA A 10 24.84 -28.02 -50.33
N LEU A 11 25.30 -26.82 -50.00
CA LEU A 11 26.04 -25.95 -50.92
C LEU A 11 27.17 -25.27 -50.16
N THR A 12 28.35 -25.82 -50.39
CA THR A 12 29.68 -25.20 -50.35
C THR A 12 29.74 -23.89 -51.16
N GLY A 13 30.54 -22.92 -50.73
CA GLY A 13 31.21 -22.04 -51.69
C GLY A 13 31.72 -20.69 -51.18
N ALA A 14 33.06 -20.59 -51.20
CA ALA A 14 33.86 -19.41 -51.57
C ALA A 14 34.09 -18.28 -50.55
N SER A 15 35.30 -18.33 -49.98
CA SER A 15 36.07 -17.20 -49.48
C SER A 15 36.31 -16.13 -50.56
N VAL A 16 36.20 -14.87 -50.18
CA VAL A 16 36.76 -13.72 -50.93
C VAL A 16 37.63 -12.90 -49.98
N LEU A 17 38.91 -12.77 -50.34
CA LEU A 17 39.87 -11.82 -49.78
C LEU A 17 39.49 -10.39 -50.20
N ALA A 18 39.56 -9.44 -49.27
CA ALA A 18 39.59 -8.01 -49.61
C ALA A 18 40.61 -7.25 -48.75
N LEU A 19 41.21 -6.23 -49.38
CA LEU A 19 42.45 -5.56 -49.07
C LEU A 19 42.40 -4.67 -47.81
N ALA A 20 43.59 -4.46 -47.22
CA ALA A 20 43.89 -3.36 -46.31
C ALA A 20 44.02 -2.00 -47.05
N ALA A 21 43.53 -0.93 -46.42
CA ALA A 21 44.00 0.45 -46.62
C ALA A 21 43.65 1.33 -45.41
N CYS A 22 44.61 2.17 -45.01
CA CYS A 22 44.65 3.01 -43.81
C CYS A 22 43.59 4.13 -43.77
N GLY A 23 43.15 4.48 -42.57
CA GLY A 23 42.45 5.74 -42.29
C GLY A 23 42.16 5.90 -40.81
N GLY A 24 43.05 6.58 -40.10
CA GLY A 24 42.91 6.88 -38.67
C GLY A 24 41.73 7.81 -38.40
N GLY A 25 41.02 7.49 -37.33
CA GLY A 25 39.94 8.24 -36.72
C GLY A 25 39.32 7.29 -35.72
N ASP A 26 39.59 7.48 -34.44
CA ASP A 26 38.94 6.74 -33.36
C ASP A 26 37.54 7.33 -33.13
N PRO A 27 36.44 6.68 -33.57
CA PRO A 27 35.19 6.84 -32.87
C PRO A 27 35.28 5.99 -31.61
N TYR A 28 35.14 6.67 -30.48
CA TYR A 28 34.67 6.12 -29.22
C TYR A 28 33.55 5.10 -29.50
N ILE A 29 33.85 3.80 -29.47
CA ILE A 29 32.83 2.76 -29.37
C ILE A 29 32.62 2.58 -27.88
N ASP A 30 31.61 3.29 -27.39
CA ASP A 30 30.87 2.93 -26.20
C ASP A 30 30.36 1.51 -26.43
N ASP A 31 30.93 0.54 -25.70
CA ASP A 31 30.41 -0.82 -25.62
C ASP A 31 29.07 -0.75 -24.89
N GLY A 32 28.06 -0.24 -25.59
CA GLY A 32 26.66 -0.30 -25.21
C GLY A 32 26.29 -1.76 -25.08
N GLU A 33 26.45 -2.26 -23.85
CA GLU A 33 25.92 -3.52 -23.38
C GLU A 33 24.48 -3.60 -23.87
N THR A 34 24.26 -4.53 -24.79
CA THR A 34 22.97 -4.78 -25.41
C THR A 34 22.07 -5.32 -24.31
N THR A 35 21.33 -4.44 -23.65
CA THR A 35 20.21 -4.78 -22.79
C THR A 35 19.20 -5.52 -23.66
N GLY A 36 19.16 -6.84 -23.52
CA GLY A 36 18.00 -7.61 -23.96
C GLY A 36 16.74 -7.06 -23.29
N PRO A 37 15.52 -7.36 -23.80
CA PRO A 37 14.30 -6.92 -23.13
C PRO A 37 14.37 -7.43 -21.69
N SER A 38 14.47 -6.50 -20.75
CA SER A 38 14.59 -6.85 -19.34
C SER A 38 13.24 -7.43 -18.93
N ASP A 39 13.16 -8.74 -18.72
CA ASP A 39 12.03 -9.45 -18.09
C ASP A 39 11.83 -9.04 -16.60
N GLN A 40 12.41 -7.91 -16.21
CA GLN A 40 12.25 -7.29 -14.93
C GLN A 40 10.90 -6.59 -14.87
N ILE A 41 10.16 -6.87 -13.80
CA ILE A 41 8.84 -6.33 -13.54
C ILE A 41 8.80 -5.82 -12.10
N SER A 42 8.13 -4.68 -11.89
CA SER A 42 7.70 -4.23 -10.57
C SER A 42 6.17 -4.19 -10.54
N VAL A 43 5.57 -4.77 -9.51
CA VAL A 43 4.12 -4.83 -9.32
C VAL A 43 3.76 -4.50 -7.89
N THR A 44 2.71 -3.71 -7.72
CA THR A 44 2.16 -3.35 -6.41
C THR A 44 0.82 -4.03 -6.21
N GLY A 45 0.61 -4.59 -5.03
CA GLY A 45 -0.62 -5.32 -4.74
C GLY A 45 -0.69 -5.87 -3.33
N VAL A 46 -1.78 -6.59 -3.04
CA VAL A 46 -2.03 -7.22 -1.74
C VAL A 46 -1.56 -8.67 -1.75
N ILE A 47 -0.81 -9.04 -0.72
CA ILE A 47 -0.30 -10.41 -0.54
C ILE A 47 -1.38 -11.30 0.05
N SER A 48 -1.55 -12.49 -0.50
CA SER A 48 -2.41 -13.54 0.05
C SER A 48 -1.69 -14.90 0.05
N GLN A 49 -2.26 -15.86 0.78
CA GLN A 49 -1.73 -17.20 0.88
C GLN A 49 -2.16 -18.06 -0.32
N GLY A 50 -1.21 -18.47 -1.17
CA GLY A 50 -1.42 -19.52 -2.17
C GLY A 50 -1.16 -20.92 -1.62
N GLN A 51 -1.39 -21.94 -2.45
CA GLN A 51 -1.24 -23.35 -2.05
C GLN A 51 0.22 -23.74 -1.79
N ARG A 52 1.14 -23.19 -2.59
CA ARG A 52 2.57 -23.47 -2.52
C ARG A 52 3.39 -22.21 -2.25
N CYS A 53 2.99 -21.08 -2.82
CA CYS A 53 3.71 -19.83 -2.71
C CYS A 53 2.76 -18.69 -2.37
N LEU A 54 3.31 -17.57 -1.92
CA LEU A 54 2.50 -16.37 -1.73
C LEU A 54 2.01 -15.84 -3.08
N LEU A 55 0.83 -15.26 -3.06
CA LEU A 55 0.22 -14.61 -4.22
C LEU A 55 0.19 -13.11 -3.99
N LEU A 56 0.39 -12.33 -5.04
CA LEU A 56 0.13 -10.89 -5.06
C LEU A 56 -1.00 -10.62 -6.05
N THR A 57 -2.10 -10.05 -5.57
CA THR A 57 -3.13 -9.50 -6.44
C THR A 57 -2.80 -8.04 -6.71
N ALA A 58 -2.41 -7.73 -7.95
CA ALA A 58 -2.04 -6.39 -8.34
C ALA A 58 -3.26 -5.48 -8.49
N ASP A 59 -3.03 -4.17 -8.55
CA ASP A 59 -4.10 -3.17 -8.69
C ASP A 59 -4.90 -3.31 -9.99
N ASP A 60 -4.30 -3.87 -11.03
CA ASP A 60 -4.96 -4.19 -12.31
C ASP A 60 -5.78 -5.50 -12.26
N GLY A 61 -5.77 -6.19 -11.12
CA GLY A 61 -6.44 -7.46 -10.89
C GLY A 61 -5.63 -8.69 -11.30
N THR A 62 -4.43 -8.54 -11.86
CA THR A 62 -3.57 -9.66 -12.24
C THR A 62 -3.01 -10.37 -11.00
N VAL A 63 -3.01 -11.70 -10.99
CA VAL A 63 -2.50 -12.48 -9.85
C VAL A 63 -1.11 -13.04 -10.15
N TYR A 64 -0.14 -12.64 -9.33
CA TYR A 64 1.25 -13.05 -9.44
C TYR A 64 1.62 -14.08 -8.38
N SER A 65 2.26 -15.17 -8.78
CA SER A 65 2.92 -16.10 -7.86
C SER A 65 4.32 -15.61 -7.49
N LEU A 66 4.62 -15.50 -6.20
CA LEU A 66 5.87 -14.95 -5.70
C LEU A 66 6.85 -16.05 -5.27
N ALA A 67 7.86 -16.31 -6.09
CA ALA A 67 8.93 -17.25 -5.78
C ALA A 67 10.04 -16.56 -4.97
N GLY A 68 10.29 -17.07 -3.76
CA GLY A 68 11.38 -16.60 -2.89
C GLY A 68 11.08 -15.34 -2.09
N ALA A 69 9.84 -14.84 -2.07
CA ALA A 69 9.44 -13.73 -1.21
C ALA A 69 9.66 -14.08 0.27
N GLN A 70 10.30 -13.17 1.01
CA GLN A 70 10.52 -13.28 2.45
C GLN A 70 10.22 -11.92 3.10
N GLY A 71 9.91 -11.93 4.39
CA GLY A 71 9.66 -10.68 5.15
C GLY A 71 8.36 -9.97 4.77
N VAL A 72 7.40 -10.69 4.18
CA VAL A 72 6.07 -10.18 3.83
C VAL A 72 5.00 -10.80 4.72
N SER A 73 3.97 -10.02 5.01
CA SER A 73 2.78 -10.45 5.73
C SER A 73 1.61 -10.65 4.76
N VAL A 74 0.77 -11.65 5.03
CA VAL A 74 -0.52 -11.79 4.32
C VAL A 74 -1.44 -10.62 4.64
N ASP A 75 -2.35 -10.30 3.72
CA ASP A 75 -3.30 -9.18 3.78
C ASP A 75 -2.65 -7.80 3.89
N HIS A 76 -1.36 -7.70 3.56
CA HIS A 76 -0.60 -6.45 3.51
C HIS A 76 -0.20 -6.13 2.06
N ARG A 77 -0.02 -4.83 1.79
CA ARG A 77 0.30 -4.31 0.47
C ARG A 77 1.82 -4.10 0.33
N TYR A 78 2.37 -4.55 -0.79
CA TYR A 78 3.79 -4.44 -1.09
C TYR A 78 4.00 -4.05 -2.55
N GLU A 79 5.10 -3.33 -2.81
CA GLU A 79 5.70 -3.27 -4.13
C GLU A 79 6.75 -4.39 -4.22
N ILE A 80 6.58 -5.26 -5.23
CA ILE A 80 7.44 -6.41 -5.48
C ILE A 80 8.12 -6.22 -6.82
N SER A 81 9.45 -6.21 -6.81
CA SER A 81 10.26 -6.22 -8.04
C SER A 81 10.99 -7.53 -8.20
N GLY A 82 11.08 -8.01 -9.43
CA GLY A 82 11.72 -9.29 -9.74
C GLY A 82 11.76 -9.59 -11.23
N LEU A 83 12.10 -10.82 -11.56
CA LEU A 83 12.09 -11.31 -12.94
C LEU A 83 10.84 -12.16 -13.17
N ARG A 84 10.14 -11.91 -14.28
CA ARG A 84 9.10 -12.82 -14.75
C ARG A 84 9.75 -14.15 -15.13
N VAL A 85 9.15 -15.25 -14.68
CA VAL A 85 9.63 -16.60 -15.00
C VAL A 85 8.51 -17.41 -15.62
N GLU A 86 8.78 -18.01 -16.77
CA GLU A 86 7.81 -18.84 -17.50
C GLU A 86 7.70 -20.25 -16.91
N GLU A 87 8.78 -20.75 -16.31
CA GLU A 87 8.83 -22.03 -15.62
C GLU A 87 9.19 -21.82 -14.16
N SER A 88 8.23 -22.05 -13.27
CA SER A 88 8.44 -21.87 -11.83
C SER A 88 7.77 -23.00 -11.06
N VAL A 89 8.30 -23.29 -9.87
CA VAL A 89 7.64 -24.25 -8.96
C VAL A 89 6.38 -23.62 -8.35
N CYS A 90 6.22 -22.29 -8.40
CA CYS A 90 5.07 -21.54 -7.93
C CYS A 90 4.10 -21.25 -9.09
N VAL A 91 3.17 -22.17 -9.36
CA VAL A 91 2.18 -22.07 -10.47
C VAL A 91 0.76 -21.89 -9.97
N ASP A 92 0.60 -21.13 -8.88
CA ASP A 92 -0.71 -20.87 -8.26
C ASP A 92 -1.38 -19.58 -8.79
N GLY A 93 -0.71 -18.82 -9.66
CA GLY A 93 -1.19 -17.56 -10.24
C GLY A 93 -0.94 -17.48 -11.75
N ASP A 94 -1.37 -16.37 -12.37
CA ASP A 94 -1.33 -16.18 -13.83
C ASP A 94 0.10 -16.03 -14.36
N VAL A 95 0.96 -15.41 -13.55
CA VAL A 95 2.36 -15.12 -13.87
C VAL A 95 3.21 -15.39 -12.64
N ALA A 96 4.39 -16.01 -12.81
CA ALA A 96 5.33 -16.19 -11.72
C ALA A 96 6.44 -15.14 -11.75
N ILE A 97 6.81 -14.64 -10.57
CA ILE A 97 7.90 -13.68 -10.37
C ILE A 97 8.93 -14.30 -9.44
N SER A 98 10.19 -14.32 -9.86
CA SER A 98 11.33 -14.54 -8.97
C SER A 98 11.67 -13.22 -8.28
N VAL A 99 11.35 -13.12 -6.99
CA VAL A 99 11.42 -11.87 -6.24
C VAL A 99 12.87 -11.51 -5.93
N SER A 100 13.27 -10.31 -6.35
CA SER A 100 14.58 -9.73 -6.00
C SER A 100 14.47 -8.67 -4.92
N THR A 101 13.36 -7.94 -4.89
CA THR A 101 13.14 -6.82 -3.96
C THR A 101 11.71 -6.81 -3.48
N VAL A 102 11.57 -6.60 -2.18
CA VAL A 102 10.31 -6.40 -1.50
C VAL A 102 10.40 -5.06 -0.81
N THR A 103 9.51 -4.14 -1.19
CA THR A 103 9.30 -2.89 -0.48
C THR A 103 7.90 -2.95 0.11
N GLU A 104 7.79 -2.82 1.42
CA GLU A 104 6.48 -2.59 2.01
C GLU A 104 5.96 -1.29 1.44
N ASP A 105 4.85 -1.39 0.70
CA ASP A 105 4.17 -0.24 0.14
C ASP A 105 3.39 0.39 1.30
N PHE A 106 4.14 1.07 2.16
CA PHE A 106 3.61 2.28 2.72
C PHE A 106 3.46 3.19 1.52
N GLU A 107 2.29 3.17 0.87
CA GLU A 107 1.88 4.36 0.13
C GLU A 107 2.07 5.49 1.15
N THR A 108 3.18 6.20 1.01
CA THR A 108 3.22 7.61 1.29
C THR A 108 2.54 8.11 0.04
N PRO A 109 1.19 8.29 0.02
CA PRO A 109 0.65 9.12 -1.03
C PRO A 109 1.55 10.36 -1.03
N GLU A 110 2.00 10.81 -2.20
CA GLU A 110 2.45 12.19 -2.33
C GLU A 110 1.39 13.00 -1.61
N THR A 111 1.68 13.49 -0.39
CA THR A 111 0.64 13.99 0.50
C THR A 111 -0.07 15.08 -0.29
N PRO A 112 -1.33 14.91 -0.78
CA PRO A 112 -2.12 16.09 -1.01
C PRO A 112 -2.16 16.70 0.38
N GLU A 113 -1.60 17.90 0.54
CA GLU A 113 -1.40 18.56 1.84
C GLU A 113 -2.48 18.11 2.80
N PRO A 114 -2.11 17.48 3.94
CA PRO A 114 -2.98 16.57 4.69
C PRO A 114 -4.35 17.20 4.71
N ASN A 115 -5.31 16.61 3.97
CA ASN A 115 -6.62 17.20 3.76
C ASN A 115 -7.02 17.86 5.06
N ALA A 116 -7.05 19.20 5.07
CA ALA A 116 -7.17 19.95 6.31
C ALA A 116 -8.29 19.29 7.10
N ILE A 117 -8.04 18.89 8.35
CA ILE A 117 -9.05 18.22 9.17
C ILE A 117 -10.21 19.20 9.26
N ASP A 118 -11.21 18.97 8.40
CA ASP A 118 -12.33 19.85 8.19
C ASP A 118 -13.59 19.20 8.78
N ARG A 119 -14.70 19.91 8.67
CA ARG A 119 -15.97 19.43 9.20
C ARG A 119 -16.35 18.07 8.60
N ASN A 120 -16.27 17.90 7.29
CA ASN A 120 -16.77 16.69 6.64
C ASN A 120 -15.86 15.49 6.95
N TYR A 121 -14.56 15.76 7.06
CA TYR A 121 -13.58 14.76 7.41
C TYR A 121 -13.90 14.11 8.76
N VAL A 122 -14.09 14.90 9.83
CA VAL A 122 -14.24 14.38 11.20
C VAL A 122 -15.61 13.76 11.49
N LEU A 123 -16.67 14.18 10.80
CA LEU A 123 -18.04 13.77 11.12
C LEU A 123 -18.27 12.27 10.88
N GLY A 124 -18.99 11.61 11.78
CA GLY A 124 -19.38 10.20 11.69
C GLY A 124 -18.78 9.34 12.79
N ALA A 125 -19.08 8.04 12.72
CA ALA A 125 -18.63 7.05 13.66
C ALA A 125 -17.24 6.51 13.31
N TRP A 126 -16.42 6.25 14.32
CA TRP A 126 -15.03 5.82 14.16
C TRP A 126 -14.70 4.65 15.06
N THR A 127 -13.84 3.75 14.57
CA THR A 127 -13.32 2.63 15.35
C THR A 127 -11.84 2.44 15.06
N HIS A 128 -11.07 1.99 16.04
CA HIS A 128 -9.68 1.61 15.86
C HIS A 128 -9.58 0.54 14.76
N ARG A 129 -8.41 0.43 14.14
CA ARG A 129 -8.18 -0.58 13.10
C ARG A 129 -8.51 -1.99 13.61
N GLY A 130 -9.44 -2.67 12.93
CA GLY A 130 -9.92 -4.00 13.31
C GLY A 130 -11.05 -4.01 14.34
N GLY A 131 -11.56 -2.83 14.74
CA GLY A 131 -12.67 -2.69 15.66
C GLY A 131 -14.05 -2.95 15.03
N ASP A 132 -15.10 -2.74 15.83
CA ASP A 132 -16.48 -3.11 15.55
C ASP A 132 -17.33 -1.88 15.26
N CYS A 133 -17.69 -1.63 14.01
CA CYS A 133 -18.49 -0.47 13.63
C CYS A 133 -19.93 -0.48 14.15
N SER A 134 -20.44 -1.62 14.64
CA SER A 134 -21.72 -1.62 15.38
C SER A 134 -21.60 -1.01 16.78
N ARG A 135 -20.37 -0.86 17.27
CA ARG A 135 -20.01 -0.28 18.58
C ARG A 135 -18.78 0.62 18.41
N PRO A 136 -18.92 1.79 17.77
CA PRO A 136 -17.80 2.67 17.51
C PRO A 136 -17.12 3.14 18.79
N ASP A 137 -15.82 3.40 18.71
CA ASP A 137 -15.02 3.90 19.83
C ASP A 137 -15.35 5.36 20.15
N PHE A 138 -15.70 6.12 19.11
CA PHE A 138 -16.28 7.45 19.22
C PHE A 138 -17.13 7.81 18.01
N ASP A 139 -18.02 8.78 18.21
CA ASP A 139 -18.83 9.39 17.15
C ASP A 139 -18.67 10.90 17.17
N VAL A 140 -18.61 11.52 15.99
CA VAL A 140 -18.51 12.98 15.85
C VAL A 140 -19.73 13.51 15.13
N THR A 141 -20.50 14.35 15.80
CA THR A 141 -21.73 14.92 15.27
C THR A 141 -21.64 16.45 15.17
N SER A 142 -22.48 17.04 14.33
CA SER A 142 -22.63 18.51 14.28
C SER A 142 -23.61 18.98 15.35
N ASN A 143 -23.29 20.08 16.03
CA ASN A 143 -24.22 20.74 16.94
C ASN A 143 -24.94 21.92 16.27
N ASN A 144 -25.99 22.43 16.93
CA ASN A 144 -26.81 23.54 16.43
C ASN A 144 -26.06 24.87 16.26
N ALA A 145 -24.89 25.03 16.88
CA ALA A 145 -24.05 26.21 16.75
C ALA A 145 -23.04 26.10 15.59
N GLY A 146 -23.06 25.01 14.82
CA GLY A 146 -22.11 24.74 13.74
C GLY A 146 -20.76 24.19 14.23
N GLY A 147 -20.61 23.89 15.51
CA GLY A 147 -19.46 23.14 16.04
C GLY A 147 -19.62 21.63 15.84
N GLN A 148 -18.54 20.89 16.09
CA GLN A 148 -18.51 19.44 16.06
C GLN A 148 -18.32 18.94 17.50
N VAL A 149 -19.06 17.90 17.86
CA VAL A 149 -19.10 17.31 19.19
C VAL A 149 -18.62 15.88 19.06
N VAL A 150 -17.67 15.46 19.89
CA VAL A 150 -17.21 14.07 19.96
C VAL A 150 -17.81 13.39 21.18
N GLU A 151 -18.45 12.26 20.98
CA GLU A 151 -18.98 11.39 22.03
C GLU A 151 -18.14 10.12 22.10
N THR A 152 -17.59 9.81 23.27
CA THR A 152 -16.70 8.67 23.49
C THR A 152 -16.68 8.26 24.97
N SER A 153 -15.74 7.42 25.36
CA SER A 153 -15.37 7.21 26.76
C SER A 153 -13.94 7.69 27.02
N LEU A 154 -13.71 8.32 28.17
CA LEU A 154 -12.36 8.57 28.70
C LEU A 154 -12.18 7.78 29.99
N ASP A 155 -11.15 6.94 30.05
CA ASP A 155 -10.85 6.04 31.16
C ASP A 155 -12.08 5.20 31.58
N GLY A 156 -12.84 4.74 30.58
CA GLY A 156 -14.05 3.94 30.74
C GLY A 156 -15.32 4.71 31.15
N ALA A 157 -15.22 6.02 31.41
CA ALA A 157 -16.39 6.86 31.70
C ALA A 157 -16.90 7.55 30.43
N PRO A 158 -18.23 7.56 30.14
CA PRO A 158 -18.78 8.30 29.01
C PRO A 158 -18.43 9.79 29.08
N ARG A 159 -18.00 10.37 27.97
CA ARG A 159 -17.59 11.77 27.85
C ARG A 159 -18.02 12.36 26.51
N THR A 160 -18.34 13.64 26.58
CA THR A 160 -18.61 14.47 25.42
C THR A 160 -17.58 15.60 25.41
N GLY A 161 -16.97 15.82 24.25
CA GLY A 161 -16.02 16.90 24.01
C GLY A 161 -16.38 17.68 22.75
N TYR A 162 -15.52 18.63 22.40
CA TYR A 162 -15.64 19.41 21.17
C TYR A 162 -14.48 19.11 20.24
N VAL A 163 -14.70 19.22 18.93
CA VAL A 163 -13.62 19.15 17.96
C VAL A 163 -13.20 20.56 17.60
N ARG A 164 -11.93 20.89 17.88
CA ARG A 164 -11.26 22.06 17.33
C ARG A 164 -10.76 21.69 15.94
N LEU A 165 -11.15 22.48 14.94
CA LEU A 165 -10.62 22.41 13.58
C LEU A 165 -9.62 23.54 13.34
N GLY A 166 -8.87 23.48 12.24
CA GLY A 166 -7.87 24.48 11.85
C GLY A 166 -6.47 23.90 11.82
N ASP A 167 -5.46 24.74 12.09
CA ASP A 167 -4.04 24.37 12.00
C ASP A 167 -3.60 23.39 13.11
N GLU A 168 -4.28 23.42 14.26
CA GLU A 168 -4.03 22.54 15.41
C GLU A 168 -5.32 21.79 15.79
N PRO A 169 -5.77 20.85 14.94
CA PRO A 169 -7.01 20.14 15.16
C PRO A 169 -6.89 19.22 16.37
N ALA A 170 -7.91 19.19 17.23
CA ALA A 170 -7.87 18.46 18.49
C ALA A 170 -9.26 18.08 19.01
N PHE A 171 -9.37 16.97 19.75
CA PHE A 171 -10.50 16.76 20.66
C PHE A 171 -10.24 17.46 21.99
N ILE A 172 -11.19 18.28 22.42
CA ILE A 172 -11.12 19.07 23.64
C ILE A 172 -12.19 18.60 24.61
N PHE A 173 -11.76 18.13 25.77
CA PHE A 173 -12.62 17.78 26.90
C PHE A 173 -12.34 18.76 28.04
N ASP A 174 -13.37 19.34 28.65
CA ASP A 174 -13.24 20.47 29.57
C ASP A 174 -13.00 20.08 31.04
N GLN A 175 -13.29 18.84 31.44
CA GLN A 175 -13.27 18.41 32.85
C GLN A 175 -12.76 16.96 33.06
N PRO A 176 -11.46 16.74 33.37
CA PRO A 176 -10.39 17.74 33.35
C PRO A 176 -10.11 18.23 31.93
N LEU A 177 -9.51 19.42 31.80
CA LEU A 177 -9.06 19.91 30.50
C LEU A 177 -8.06 18.90 29.91
N ARG A 178 -8.44 18.26 28.81
CA ARG A 178 -7.56 17.39 28.02
C ARG A 178 -7.74 17.72 26.55
N GLU A 179 -6.61 17.85 25.87
CA GLU A 179 -6.56 18.11 24.43
C GLU A 179 -5.85 16.92 23.77
N PHE A 180 -6.52 16.25 22.85
CA PHE A 180 -5.93 15.16 22.06
C PHE A 180 -5.71 15.68 20.63
N PRO A 181 -4.47 15.96 20.23
CA PRO A 181 -4.20 16.42 18.87
C PRO A 181 -4.63 15.38 17.84
N LEU A 182 -5.11 15.86 16.69
CA LEU A 182 -5.62 15.05 15.61
C LEU A 182 -4.67 15.13 14.40
N GLN A 183 -4.51 14.00 13.72
CA GLN A 183 -3.72 13.96 12.49
C GLN A 183 -4.42 13.11 11.43
N ALA A 184 -4.69 13.71 10.26
CA ALA A 184 -5.16 12.97 9.11
C ALA A 184 -4.05 12.02 8.63
N ARG A 185 -4.39 10.75 8.38
CA ARG A 185 -3.46 9.77 7.82
C ARG A 185 -3.81 9.44 6.37
N ARG A 186 -5.09 9.18 6.10
CA ARG A 186 -5.68 8.90 4.77
C ARG A 186 -7.11 9.46 4.74
N ALA A 187 -7.80 9.39 3.61
CA ALA A 187 -9.17 9.91 3.47
C ALA A 187 -10.14 9.45 4.59
N GLU A 188 -10.03 8.19 5.02
CA GLU A 188 -10.93 7.58 6.02
C GLU A 188 -10.18 7.14 7.30
N SER A 189 -9.06 7.79 7.62
CA SER A 189 -8.17 7.35 8.70
C SER A 189 -7.63 8.52 9.53
N LEU A 190 -8.03 8.59 10.79
CA LEU A 190 -7.70 9.66 11.73
C LEU A 190 -6.84 9.11 12.87
N ALA A 191 -5.66 9.72 13.09
CA ALA A 191 -4.87 9.46 14.27
C ALA A 191 -5.25 10.43 15.40
N VAL A 192 -5.46 9.87 16.59
CA VAL A 192 -5.60 10.62 17.84
C VAL A 192 -4.30 10.48 18.61
N LEU A 193 -3.61 11.60 18.82
CA LEU A 193 -2.33 11.67 19.50
C LEU A 193 -2.52 11.81 21.01
N PRO A 194 -1.55 11.39 21.83
CA PRO A 194 -1.65 11.51 23.28
C PRO A 194 -1.84 12.96 23.72
N ALA A 195 -2.70 13.16 24.72
CA ALA A 195 -2.77 14.41 25.46
C ALA A 195 -1.53 14.58 26.34
N ASP A 196 -1.25 15.81 26.77
CA ASP A 196 -0.22 16.05 27.77
C ASP A 196 -0.49 15.30 29.09
N GLY A 197 0.57 14.76 29.68
CA GLY A 197 0.53 14.07 30.96
C GLY A 197 0.49 12.54 30.84
N ASP A 198 -0.24 11.90 31.76
CA ASP A 198 -0.34 10.44 31.82
C ASP A 198 -1.18 9.87 30.67
N PRO A 199 -0.87 8.65 30.19
CA PRO A 199 -1.68 7.95 29.20
C PRO A 199 -3.16 7.88 29.59
N VAL A 200 -4.04 8.06 28.61
CA VAL A 200 -5.50 8.05 28.79
C VAL A 200 -6.10 7.03 27.86
N SER A 201 -7.11 6.31 28.34
CA SER A 201 -7.93 5.50 27.44
C SER A 201 -9.01 6.36 26.79
N LEU A 202 -9.04 6.45 25.47
CA LEU A 202 -10.10 7.09 24.68
C LEU A 202 -10.82 6.01 23.86
N GLY A 203 -12.13 5.89 24.01
CA GLY A 203 -12.91 4.86 23.31
C GLY A 203 -12.43 3.44 23.60
N GLY A 204 -11.89 3.19 24.80
CA GLY A 204 -11.29 1.91 25.18
C GLY A 204 -9.85 1.70 24.70
N GLN A 205 -9.28 2.61 23.90
CA GLN A 205 -7.90 2.52 23.40
C GLN A 205 -6.97 3.38 24.23
N VAL A 206 -5.86 2.81 24.71
CA VAL A 206 -4.82 3.59 25.40
C VAL A 206 -4.09 4.45 24.37
N ILE A 207 -4.15 5.76 24.56
CA ILE A 207 -3.50 6.73 23.67
C ILE A 207 -2.11 7.06 24.22
N GLU A 208 -1.07 6.56 23.57
CA GLU A 208 0.33 6.75 23.94
C GLU A 208 1.25 6.75 22.70
N GLY A 209 2.51 7.14 22.87
CA GLY A 209 3.52 7.12 21.79
C GLY A 209 3.09 7.93 20.56
N ASP A 210 3.01 7.26 19.42
CA ASP A 210 2.61 7.85 18.12
C ASP A 210 1.09 8.04 17.96
N GLY A 211 0.32 7.75 19.02
CA GLY A 211 -1.14 7.80 19.02
C GLY A 211 -1.79 6.53 18.48
N VAL A 212 -3.12 6.57 18.38
CA VAL A 212 -3.93 5.45 17.86
C VAL A 212 -4.64 5.89 16.60
N VAL A 213 -4.64 5.02 15.59
CA VAL A 213 -5.30 5.25 14.31
C VAL A 213 -6.70 4.63 14.32
N PHE A 214 -7.67 5.47 14.04
CA PHE A 214 -9.08 5.13 13.89
C PHE A 214 -9.48 5.23 12.42
N ILE A 215 -10.33 4.31 12.01
CA ILE A 215 -10.91 4.20 10.68
C ILE A 215 -12.37 4.60 10.78
N LYS A 216 -12.82 5.37 9.79
CA LYS A 216 -14.22 5.77 9.70
C LYS A 216 -15.09 4.56 9.41
N CYS A 217 -16.20 4.44 10.14
CA CYS A 217 -17.17 3.42 9.84
C CYS A 217 -17.94 3.81 8.57
N ALA A 218 -17.89 2.96 7.55
CA ALA A 218 -18.69 3.15 6.37
C ALA A 218 -20.19 3.15 6.75
N GLU A 219 -20.94 4.11 6.22
CA GLU A 219 -22.40 4.17 6.43
C GLU A 219 -23.12 2.91 5.88
N GLU A 220 -22.47 2.13 5.01
CA GLU A 220 -23.01 0.94 4.34
C GLU A 220 -23.19 -0.32 5.22
N PHE A 221 -22.82 -0.28 6.52
CA PHE A 221 -23.09 -1.41 7.43
C PHE A 221 -24.44 -1.29 8.18
N VAL A 222 -25.33 -0.40 7.73
CA VAL A 222 -26.72 -0.32 8.21
C VAL A 222 -27.70 -0.64 7.08
N GLU A 223 -27.80 -1.92 6.71
CA GLU A 223 -29.01 -2.48 6.08
C GLU A 223 -29.41 -3.72 6.89
N GLN A 224 -30.36 -3.54 7.82
CA GLN A 224 -31.81 -3.81 7.72
C GLN A 224 -32.18 -5.29 7.82
#